data_AF-A0A668ABM0-F1
#
_entry.id   AF-A0A668ABM0-F1
#
_cell.length_a   1.000
_cell.length_b   1.000
_cell.length_c   1.000
_cell.angle_alpha   90.00
_cell.angle_beta   90.00
_cell.angle_gamma   90.00
#
_symmetry.space_group_name_H-M   'P 1'
#
loop_
_entity.id
_entity.type
_entity.pdbx_description
1 polymer ?
#
loop_
_entity_poly.entity_id
_entity_poly.type
_entity_poly.pdbx_seq_one_letter_code
_entity_poly.pdbx_strand_id
1 'polypeptide(L)'
;RIICFTLHFIQQRALSGADAINALRPFYFAVHPDFFGQYPREREVNENSLKRLNGYLENLQKPGAQSVQPTKLTFYVRETKESSDMQQDLLPSGFRSVSFTLHTKDVLSTVMDVLKSCSLPVEHMKGLKASTKTAKTSPGAGMPFYRPIKWDKTYYSFTGFRDPEQEIQQAKRVEPTLSLWLRNNEPEATKKHSISLPRRDELKRLKKELCQKFDLADIRWQRSWGVTHRCCQLQSLSRLSQQNPEALINLQGHTIVFTDQSGMNASGHVMLGTMDVHHQWTKLFERLPSYRSLQQQTEWLKERISLLLGGAQVIHVERLGPVQPIAEHYSTLNTFHKTLMPRCLRLHPRSLQGLTITLDNNRYTPSLHEMGHFIIPTRCDPPKLQAFLQSHAHEARQRMHRTNQLQAEEEAAVKACLQSLSLRSLSKEPSVTSSQMILCCKRLLEQRSPLMQGLHICISHFYSVMQDGDLCIPWDWKKKMESDVF
;
A
#
# COMPACT_ATOMS: atom_id res chain seq x y z
N ARG A 1 -37.89 -12.93 45.38
CA ARG A 1 -37.17 -14.22 45.28
C ARG A 1 -38.03 -15.19 44.48
N ILE A 2 -37.80 -15.30 43.17
CA ILE A 2 -38.20 -16.46 42.36
C ILE A 2 -37.02 -16.69 41.41
N ILE A 3 -36.41 -17.86 41.56
CA ILE A 3 -35.22 -18.33 40.85
C ILE A 3 -35.73 -19.08 39.62
N CYS A 4 -35.34 -18.66 38.41
CA CYS A 4 -35.57 -19.42 37.19
C CYS A 4 -34.24 -20.04 36.75
N PHE A 5 -34.20 -21.37 36.75
CA PHE A 5 -33.10 -22.20 36.28
C PHE A 5 -33.04 -22.17 34.74
N THR A 6 -31.94 -21.68 34.17
CA THR A 6 -31.60 -21.90 32.76
C THR A 6 -30.59 -23.05 32.65
N LEU A 7 -31.04 -24.17 32.07
CA LEU A 7 -30.20 -25.29 31.66
C LEU A 7 -29.10 -24.77 30.72
N HIS A 8 -27.84 -24.92 31.13
CA HIS A 8 -26.69 -24.81 30.24
C HIS A 8 -26.68 -26.01 29.29
N PHE A 9 -27.19 -25.84 28.07
CA PHE A 9 -26.77 -26.66 26.95
C PHE A 9 -25.30 -26.31 26.67
N ILE A 10 -24.40 -27.25 26.96
CA ILE A 10 -23.00 -27.19 26.52
C ILE A 10 -23.02 -27.34 24.99
N GLN A 11 -23.08 -26.23 24.28
CA GLN A 11 -22.76 -26.21 22.85
C GLN A 11 -21.23 -26.44 22.73
N GLN A 12 -20.85 -27.67 22.39
CA GLN A 12 -19.52 -27.92 21.86
C GLN A 12 -19.36 -27.09 20.58
N ARG A 13 -18.34 -26.22 20.52
CA ARG A 13 -18.02 -25.45 19.30
C ARG A 13 -17.78 -26.44 18.15
N ALA A 14 -18.59 -26.38 17.11
CA ALA A 14 -18.31 -27.06 15.84
C ALA A 14 -17.04 -26.48 15.21
N LEU A 15 -16.21 -27.34 14.60
CA LEU A 15 -14.97 -26.93 13.91
C LEU A 15 -15.31 -25.89 12.82
N SER A 16 -14.53 -24.80 12.78
CA SER A 16 -14.63 -23.83 11.69
C SER A 16 -14.09 -24.43 10.39
N GLY A 17 -14.54 -23.96 9.23
CA GLY A 17 -14.05 -24.46 7.93
C GLY A 17 -12.54 -24.32 7.74
N ALA A 18 -11.94 -23.29 8.34
CA ALA A 18 -10.48 -23.13 8.36
C ALA A 18 -9.77 -24.24 9.17
N ASP A 19 -10.38 -24.72 10.25
CA ASP A 19 -9.83 -25.79 11.08
C ASP A 19 -9.96 -27.16 10.36
N ALA A 20 -11.05 -27.37 9.63
CA ALA A 20 -11.25 -28.56 8.80
C ALA A 20 -10.23 -28.66 7.65
N ILE A 21 -9.97 -27.54 6.96
CA ILE A 21 -8.96 -27.48 5.88
C ILE A 21 -7.55 -27.69 6.44
N ASN A 22 -7.23 -27.12 7.60
CA ASN A 22 -5.94 -27.33 8.25
C ASN A 22 -5.75 -28.77 8.70
N ALA A 23 -6.80 -29.44 9.17
CA ALA A 23 -6.77 -30.85 9.56
C ALA A 23 -6.61 -31.79 8.35
N LEU A 24 -7.19 -31.45 7.20
CA LEU A 24 -7.05 -32.20 5.94
C LEU A 24 -5.75 -31.90 5.18
N ARG A 25 -4.88 -31.02 5.68
CA ARG A 25 -3.63 -30.65 5.01
C ARG A 25 -2.74 -31.84 4.63
N PRO A 26 -2.53 -32.87 5.48
CA PRO A 26 -1.78 -34.07 5.09
C PRO A 26 -2.44 -34.84 3.93
N PHE A 27 -3.78 -34.85 3.87
CA PHE A 27 -4.53 -35.46 2.77
C PHE A 27 -4.34 -34.67 1.47
N TYR A 28 -4.50 -33.34 1.48
CA TYR A 28 -4.28 -32.51 0.29
C TYR A 28 -2.87 -32.68 -0.28
N PHE A 29 -1.84 -32.78 0.56
CA PHE A 29 -0.48 -33.06 0.10
C PHE A 29 -0.35 -34.41 -0.63
N ALA A 30 -1.11 -35.42 -0.20
CA ALA A 30 -1.02 -36.77 -0.77
C ALA A 30 -1.79 -36.93 -2.09
N VAL A 31 -2.80 -36.10 -2.33
CA VAL A 31 -3.68 -36.19 -3.52
C VAL A 31 -3.63 -34.96 -4.44
N HIS A 32 -2.76 -33.98 -4.19
CA HIS A 32 -2.74 -32.72 -4.95
C HIS A 32 -2.45 -32.97 -6.44
N PRO A 33 -3.26 -32.43 -7.37
CA PRO A 33 -3.15 -32.66 -8.82
C PRO A 33 -1.75 -32.34 -9.40
N ASP A 34 -1.05 -31.36 -8.84
CA ASP A 34 0.29 -30.95 -9.31
C ASP A 34 1.35 -32.05 -9.16
N PHE A 35 1.15 -33.01 -8.24
CA PHE A 35 2.06 -34.15 -8.09
C PHE A 35 1.81 -35.27 -9.10
N PHE A 36 0.72 -35.19 -9.88
CA PHE A 36 0.34 -36.17 -10.90
C PHE A 36 0.58 -35.64 -12.33
N GLY A 37 1.53 -34.71 -12.50
CA GLY A 37 1.85 -34.11 -13.82
C GLY A 37 2.21 -35.12 -14.91
N GLN A 38 2.72 -36.30 -14.53
CA GLN A 38 3.05 -37.40 -15.45
C GLN A 38 1.88 -38.37 -15.73
N TYR A 39 0.74 -38.20 -15.05
CA TYR A 39 -0.41 -39.11 -15.04
C TYR A 39 -1.73 -38.32 -15.24
N PRO A 40 -2.09 -37.96 -16.49
CA PRO A 40 -3.18 -37.02 -16.77
C PRO A 40 -4.57 -37.52 -16.33
N ARG A 41 -4.83 -38.83 -16.38
CA ARG A 41 -6.13 -39.42 -16.03
C ARG A 41 -6.35 -39.37 -14.51
N GLU A 42 -5.32 -39.70 -13.75
CA GLU A 42 -5.29 -39.74 -12.30
C GLU A 42 -5.37 -38.32 -11.72
N ARG A 43 -4.68 -37.37 -12.38
CA ARG A 43 -4.77 -35.93 -12.09
C ARG A 43 -6.21 -35.41 -12.22
N GLU A 44 -6.88 -35.74 -13.32
CA GLU A 44 -8.26 -35.30 -13.57
C GLU A 44 -9.25 -35.89 -12.56
N VAL A 45 -9.09 -37.18 -12.22
CA VAL A 45 -9.92 -37.84 -11.19
C VAL A 45 -9.71 -37.18 -9.82
N ASN A 46 -8.47 -36.90 -9.42
CA ASN A 46 -8.19 -36.23 -8.15
C ASN A 46 -8.71 -34.79 -8.12
N GLU A 47 -8.58 -34.03 -9.21
CA GLU A 47 -9.10 -32.65 -9.29
C GLU A 47 -10.62 -32.62 -9.17
N ASN A 48 -11.32 -33.50 -9.89
CA ASN A 48 -12.78 -33.60 -9.85
C ASN A 48 -13.27 -34.08 -8.48
N SER A 49 -12.59 -35.06 -7.86
CA SER A 49 -12.92 -35.54 -6.52
C SER A 49 -12.63 -34.50 -5.43
N LEU A 50 -11.56 -33.70 -5.55
CA LEU A 50 -11.25 -32.60 -4.62
C LEU A 50 -12.29 -31.49 -4.69
N LYS A 51 -12.74 -31.12 -5.90
CA LYS A 51 -13.84 -30.14 -6.09
C LYS A 51 -15.12 -30.63 -5.42
N ARG A 52 -15.47 -31.91 -5.58
CA ARG A 52 -16.64 -32.53 -4.95
C ARG A 52 -16.53 -32.60 -3.42
N LEU A 53 -15.34 -32.88 -2.88
CA LEU A 53 -15.07 -32.89 -1.44
C LEU A 53 -15.20 -31.49 -0.83
N ASN A 54 -14.59 -30.47 -1.46
CA ASN A 54 -14.65 -29.10 -0.97
C ASN A 54 -16.09 -28.56 -1.02
N GLY A 55 -16.83 -28.82 -2.10
CA GLY A 55 -18.25 -28.48 -2.18
C GLY A 55 -19.10 -29.20 -1.12
N TYR A 56 -18.78 -30.45 -0.77
CA TYR A 56 -19.44 -31.18 0.30
C TYR A 56 -19.18 -30.55 1.69
N LEU A 57 -17.92 -30.18 1.97
CA LEU A 57 -17.53 -29.53 3.24
C LEU A 57 -18.14 -28.13 3.40
N GLU A 58 -18.21 -27.35 2.32
CA GLU A 58 -18.87 -26.03 2.31
C GLU A 58 -20.37 -26.14 2.57
N ASN A 59 -21.04 -27.16 2.03
CA ASN A 59 -22.47 -27.39 2.25
C ASN A 59 -22.78 -27.81 3.69
N LEU A 60 -21.86 -28.53 4.37
CA LEU A 60 -21.98 -28.87 5.79
C LEU A 60 -21.79 -27.68 6.73
N GLN A 61 -21.13 -26.61 6.28
CA GLN A 61 -20.83 -25.42 7.09
C GLN A 61 -21.91 -24.33 7.00
N LYS A 62 -22.89 -24.45 6.08
CA LYS A 62 -23.98 -23.48 5.93
C LYS A 62 -25.09 -23.74 6.96
N PRO A 63 -25.44 -22.76 7.82
CA PRO A 63 -26.52 -22.93 8.79
C PRO A 63 -27.87 -23.01 8.07
N GLY A 64 -28.56 -24.16 8.20
CA GLY A 64 -29.93 -24.36 7.70
C GLY A 64 -30.10 -25.29 6.50
N ALA A 65 -29.05 -25.97 6.01
CA ALA A 65 -29.19 -26.93 4.90
C ALA A 65 -29.71 -28.31 5.36
N GLN A 66 -30.81 -28.77 4.77
CA GLN A 66 -31.32 -30.15 4.90
C GLN A 66 -30.34 -31.19 4.29
N SER A 67 -30.40 -32.41 4.83
CA SER A 67 -29.56 -33.61 4.55
C SER A 67 -28.74 -33.61 3.25
N VAL A 68 -27.41 -33.67 3.40
CA VAL A 68 -26.49 -33.88 2.28
C VAL A 68 -26.55 -35.34 1.81
N GLN A 69 -26.71 -35.55 0.50
CA GLN A 69 -26.76 -36.88 -0.10
C GLN A 69 -25.38 -37.58 -0.01
N PRO A 70 -25.34 -38.90 0.29
CA PRO A 70 -24.07 -39.62 0.36
C PRO A 70 -23.28 -39.52 -0.94
N THR A 71 -22.05 -39.02 -0.87
CA THR A 71 -21.22 -38.74 -2.06
C THR A 71 -20.05 -39.71 -2.10
N LYS A 72 -20.02 -40.59 -3.12
CA LYS A 72 -18.89 -41.48 -3.40
C LYS A 72 -17.76 -40.70 -4.09
N LEU A 73 -16.57 -40.75 -3.49
CA LEU A 73 -15.36 -40.12 -3.98
C LEU A 73 -14.27 -41.18 -4.20
N THR A 74 -13.44 -40.96 -5.22
CA THR A 74 -12.30 -41.82 -5.55
C THR A 74 -11.07 -40.94 -5.71
N PHE A 75 -10.01 -41.29 -5.00
CA PHE A 75 -8.72 -40.58 -5.03
C PHE A 75 -7.59 -41.56 -5.30
N TYR A 76 -6.59 -41.11 -6.06
CA TYR A 76 -5.30 -41.77 -6.19
C TYR A 76 -4.31 -41.15 -5.21
N VAL A 77 -3.71 -41.97 -4.34
CA VAL A 77 -2.78 -41.55 -3.28
C VAL A 77 -1.41 -42.19 -3.52
N ARG A 78 -0.32 -41.45 -3.40
CA ARG A 78 1.04 -42.04 -3.48
C ARG A 78 1.37 -42.84 -2.23
N GLU A 79 2.00 -44.00 -2.39
CA GLU A 79 2.48 -44.79 -1.26
C GLU A 79 3.92 -44.39 -0.92
N THR A 80 4.19 -44.02 0.33
CA THR A 80 5.55 -43.87 0.85
C THR A 80 6.06 -45.25 1.28
N LYS A 81 7.26 -45.62 0.83
CA LYS A 81 7.89 -46.95 1.00
C LYS A 81 8.28 -47.28 2.45
N GLU A 82 7.33 -47.38 3.38
CA GLU A 82 7.61 -47.80 4.76
C GLU A 82 6.67 -48.87 5.34
N SER A 83 5.82 -49.53 4.54
CA SER A 83 5.04 -50.67 5.04
C SER A 83 4.96 -51.80 4.02
N SER A 84 5.98 -52.66 4.02
CA SER A 84 5.89 -54.00 3.42
C SER A 84 5.17 -54.94 4.38
N ASP A 85 3.94 -55.31 4.05
CA ASP A 85 3.53 -56.71 3.90
C ASP A 85 1.99 -56.85 3.83
N MET A 86 1.56 -57.73 2.93
CA MET A 86 0.22 -58.34 2.76
C MET A 86 -0.71 -57.76 1.67
N GLN A 87 -0.65 -58.47 0.52
CA GLN A 87 -1.72 -58.89 -0.41
C GLN A 87 -2.52 -57.86 -1.26
N GLN A 88 -2.07 -57.77 -2.53
CA GLN A 88 -2.82 -57.81 -3.81
C GLN A 88 -4.03 -56.87 -4.06
N ASP A 89 -3.79 -55.80 -4.83
CA ASP A 89 -4.23 -55.70 -6.24
C ASP A 89 -3.43 -54.57 -6.93
N LEU A 90 -2.43 -54.96 -7.72
CA LEU A 90 -1.41 -54.08 -8.27
C LEU A 90 -1.87 -53.41 -9.58
N LEU A 91 -1.88 -52.07 -9.60
CA LEU A 91 -1.69 -51.29 -10.83
C LEU A 91 -0.19 -50.90 -10.93
N PRO A 92 0.43 -50.88 -12.14
CA PRO A 92 1.88 -50.75 -12.33
C PRO A 92 2.43 -49.32 -12.16
N SER A 93 1.82 -48.52 -11.30
CA SER A 93 2.23 -47.15 -10.98
C SER A 93 2.04 -46.98 -9.48
N GLY A 94 3.07 -46.58 -8.72
CA GLY A 94 3.14 -46.53 -7.25
C GLY A 94 2.11 -45.62 -6.54
N PHE A 95 0.84 -45.84 -6.84
CA PHE A 95 -0.33 -45.13 -6.38
C PHE A 95 -1.39 -46.16 -6.01
N ARG A 96 -2.04 -45.93 -4.87
CA ARG A 96 -3.19 -46.71 -4.43
C ARG A 96 -4.47 -45.93 -4.71
N SER A 97 -5.47 -46.60 -5.28
CA SER A 97 -6.81 -46.02 -5.45
C SER A 97 -7.61 -46.24 -4.17
N VAL A 98 -8.11 -45.15 -3.60
CA VAL A 98 -8.93 -45.16 -2.39
C VAL A 98 -10.30 -44.62 -2.76
N SER A 99 -11.32 -45.47 -2.66
CA SER A 99 -12.71 -45.08 -2.89
C SER A 99 -13.51 -45.20 -1.60
N PHE A 100 -14.15 -44.11 -1.18
CA PHE A 100 -15.00 -44.09 0.01
C PHE A 100 -16.21 -43.18 -0.21
N THR A 101 -17.27 -43.41 0.56
CA THR A 101 -18.51 -42.66 0.46
C THR A 101 -18.72 -41.85 1.73
N LEU A 102 -18.95 -40.55 1.59
CA LEU A 102 -19.22 -39.65 2.71
C LEU A 102 -20.70 -39.68 3.06
N HIS A 103 -21.04 -40.10 4.28
CA HIS A 103 -22.43 -40.26 4.75
C HIS A 103 -22.78 -39.33 5.92
N THR A 104 -21.80 -38.59 6.45
CA THR A 104 -21.88 -37.94 7.76
C THR A 104 -22.40 -36.50 7.71
N LYS A 105 -23.15 -36.10 8.74
CA LYS A 105 -23.76 -34.76 8.87
C LYS A 105 -22.88 -33.73 9.59
N ASP A 106 -21.73 -34.14 10.13
CA ASP A 106 -20.85 -33.30 10.93
C ASP A 106 -19.43 -33.25 10.36
N VAL A 107 -18.89 -32.04 10.24
CA VAL A 107 -17.61 -31.72 9.58
C VAL A 107 -16.45 -32.45 10.26
N LEU A 108 -16.45 -32.57 11.58
CA LEU A 108 -15.37 -33.22 12.33
C LEU A 108 -15.30 -34.72 12.03
N SER A 109 -16.48 -35.35 11.95
CA SER A 109 -16.60 -36.78 11.65
C SER A 109 -16.21 -37.05 10.19
N THR A 110 -16.65 -36.22 9.23
CA THR A 110 -16.27 -36.31 7.82
C THR A 110 -14.75 -36.19 7.61
N VAL A 111 -14.08 -35.25 8.31
CA VAL A 111 -12.62 -35.09 8.24
C VAL A 111 -11.88 -36.31 8.79
N MET A 112 -12.37 -36.89 9.89
CA MET A 112 -11.78 -38.10 10.47
C MET A 112 -11.99 -39.33 9.56
N ASP A 113 -13.14 -39.45 8.92
CA ASP A 113 -13.43 -40.54 7.99
C ASP A 113 -12.52 -40.47 6.75
N VAL A 114 -12.31 -39.27 6.19
CA VAL A 114 -11.38 -39.05 5.06
C VAL A 114 -9.95 -39.42 5.43
N LEU A 115 -9.45 -38.95 6.58
CA LEU A 115 -8.06 -39.23 7.01
C LEU A 115 -7.85 -40.72 7.31
N LYS A 116 -8.84 -41.39 7.92
CA LYS A 116 -8.79 -42.85 8.17
C LYS A 116 -8.89 -43.66 6.90
N SER A 117 -9.79 -43.32 5.98
CA SER A 117 -9.90 -43.99 4.67
C SER A 117 -8.63 -43.83 3.85
N CYS A 118 -7.87 -42.75 4.06
CA CYS A 118 -6.57 -42.53 3.44
C CYS A 118 -5.37 -43.00 4.31
N SER A 119 -5.58 -43.78 5.36
CA SER A 119 -4.52 -44.36 6.22
C SER A 119 -3.51 -43.32 6.74
N LEU A 120 -3.96 -42.08 7.00
CA LEU A 120 -3.12 -40.98 7.50
C LEU A 120 -3.29 -40.81 9.02
N PRO A 121 -2.23 -40.41 9.75
CA PRO A 121 -2.28 -40.23 11.20
C PRO A 121 -3.28 -39.14 11.61
N VAL A 122 -4.04 -39.38 12.68
CA VAL A 122 -5.10 -38.47 13.19
C VAL A 122 -4.67 -37.80 14.51
N GLU A 123 -3.42 -37.99 14.93
CA GLU A 123 -2.94 -37.62 16.28
C GLU A 123 -2.98 -36.11 16.54
N HIS A 124 -2.74 -35.30 15.50
CA HIS A 124 -2.74 -33.83 15.56
C HIS A 124 -4.11 -33.23 15.92
N MET A 125 -5.20 -34.01 15.84
CA MET A 125 -6.57 -33.54 16.12
C MET A 125 -7.04 -33.83 17.56
N LYS A 126 -6.37 -34.72 18.32
CA LYS A 126 -6.76 -35.02 19.71
C LYS A 126 -6.55 -33.83 20.67
N GLY A 127 -5.62 -32.93 20.36
CA GLY A 127 -5.32 -31.72 21.15
C GLY A 127 -6.38 -30.60 21.09
N LEU A 128 -7.26 -30.59 20.08
CA LEU A 128 -8.30 -29.55 19.94
C LEU A 128 -9.46 -29.69 20.95
N LYS A 129 -9.64 -30.86 21.58
CA LYS A 129 -10.65 -31.05 22.64
C LYS A 129 -10.26 -30.37 23.97
N ALA A 130 -8.97 -30.09 24.21
CA ALA A 130 -8.46 -29.59 25.50
C ALA A 130 -8.29 -28.07 25.58
N SER A 131 -8.25 -27.36 24.45
CA SER A 131 -7.91 -25.93 24.39
C SER A 131 -9.12 -24.98 24.47
N THR A 132 -10.17 -25.35 25.21
CA THR A 132 -11.42 -24.56 25.35
C THR A 132 -11.47 -23.69 26.62
N LYS A 133 -10.42 -23.62 27.44
CA LYS A 133 -10.50 -22.95 28.75
C LYS A 133 -9.69 -21.67 28.95
N THR A 134 -8.82 -21.23 28.03
CA THR A 134 -8.02 -20.02 28.28
C THR A 134 -7.66 -19.26 27.00
N ALA A 135 -8.52 -18.32 26.58
CA ALA A 135 -8.08 -17.16 25.81
C ALA A 135 -9.06 -15.99 26.01
N LYS A 136 -8.59 -14.98 26.75
CA LYS A 136 -9.27 -13.69 26.89
C LYS A 136 -9.20 -12.90 25.57
N THR A 137 -10.26 -12.18 25.32
CA THR A 137 -10.57 -11.35 24.14
C THR A 137 -9.70 -10.10 24.02
N SER A 138 -9.32 -9.77 22.79
CA SER A 138 -9.09 -8.38 22.35
C SER A 138 -9.50 -8.26 20.87
N PRO A 139 -10.38 -7.32 20.50
CA PRO A 139 -10.88 -7.18 19.13
C PRO A 139 -10.02 -6.20 18.32
N GLY A 140 -9.35 -6.71 17.29
CA GLY A 140 -8.63 -5.91 16.29
C GLY A 140 -9.21 -6.18 14.90
N ALA A 141 -9.72 -5.13 14.28
CA ALA A 141 -10.32 -5.12 12.95
C ALA A 141 -9.40 -5.67 11.85
N GLY A 142 -10.01 -6.19 10.79
CA GLY A 142 -9.38 -6.93 9.70
C GLY A 142 -8.15 -6.25 9.10
N MET A 143 -7.02 -6.94 9.22
CA MET A 143 -5.87 -6.79 8.34
C MET A 143 -5.76 -8.09 7.52
N PRO A 144 -5.55 -8.01 6.18
CA PRO A 144 -5.21 -9.20 5.41
C PRO A 144 -3.90 -9.78 5.97
N PHE A 145 -3.94 -11.07 6.32
CA PHE A 145 -2.85 -11.76 7.00
C PHE A 145 -1.73 -12.11 6.02
N TYR A 146 -1.00 -11.10 5.54
CA TYR A 146 0.24 -11.32 4.80
C TYR A 146 1.35 -11.59 5.83
N ARG A 147 1.42 -12.81 6.35
CA ARG A 147 2.66 -13.29 6.97
C ARG A 147 3.58 -13.75 5.85
N PRO A 148 4.80 -13.21 5.72
CA PRO A 148 5.81 -13.77 4.84
C PRO A 148 5.97 -15.26 5.15
N ILE A 149 5.95 -16.11 4.12
CA ILE A 149 6.22 -17.54 4.28
C ILE A 149 7.67 -17.66 4.71
N LYS A 150 7.89 -18.00 5.98
CA LYS A 150 9.22 -18.22 6.53
C LYS A 150 9.58 -19.68 6.34
N TRP A 151 10.45 -19.96 5.38
CA TRP A 151 10.98 -21.30 5.15
C TRP A 151 11.96 -21.67 6.26
N ASP A 152 11.98 -22.94 6.65
CA ASP A 152 12.97 -23.44 7.60
C ASP A 152 14.38 -23.29 7.01
N LYS A 153 15.39 -23.01 7.84
CA LYS A 153 16.78 -22.78 7.38
C LYS A 153 17.34 -23.94 6.56
N THR A 154 16.84 -25.16 6.82
CA THR A 154 17.20 -26.36 6.08
C THR A 154 16.81 -26.29 4.59
N TYR A 155 15.72 -25.60 4.25
CA TYR A 155 15.28 -25.39 2.86
C TYR A 155 16.33 -24.63 2.04
N TYR A 156 16.87 -23.53 2.57
CA TYR A 156 17.90 -22.73 1.91
C TYR A 156 19.22 -23.52 1.74
N SER A 157 19.58 -24.31 2.75
CA SER A 157 20.77 -25.18 2.67
C SER A 157 20.62 -26.31 1.64
N PHE A 158 19.40 -26.83 1.44
CA PHE A 158 19.13 -27.94 0.52
C PHE A 158 18.93 -27.47 -0.93
N THR A 159 18.38 -26.27 -1.13
CA THR A 159 18.08 -25.72 -2.46
C THR A 159 19.19 -24.82 -3.02
N GLY A 160 20.13 -24.37 -2.19
CA GLY A 160 21.17 -23.42 -2.57
C GLY A 160 20.69 -21.97 -2.74
N PHE A 161 19.39 -21.69 -2.54
CA PHE A 161 18.88 -20.33 -2.47
C PHE A 161 19.36 -19.64 -1.18
N ARG A 162 19.68 -18.35 -1.26
CA ARG A 162 20.10 -17.57 -0.10
C ARG A 162 18.89 -17.25 0.79
N ASP A 163 19.08 -17.40 2.09
CA ASP A 163 18.07 -17.06 3.11
C ASP A 163 17.86 -15.53 3.14
N PRO A 164 16.67 -15.02 2.74
CA PRO A 164 16.37 -13.59 2.70
C PRO A 164 16.51 -12.93 4.08
N GLU A 165 16.22 -13.64 5.16
CA GLU A 165 16.36 -13.12 6.51
C GLU A 165 17.84 -13.00 6.92
N GLN A 166 18.70 -13.91 6.47
CA GLN A 166 20.15 -13.78 6.66
C GLN A 166 20.72 -12.64 5.82
N GLU A 167 20.24 -12.40 4.60
CA GLU A 167 20.67 -11.26 3.78
C GLU A 167 20.26 -9.93 4.43
N ILE A 168 19.02 -9.82 4.92
CA ILE A 168 18.55 -8.65 5.65
C ILE A 168 19.37 -8.42 6.93
N GLN A 169 19.72 -9.49 7.66
CA GLN A 169 20.54 -9.40 8.87
C GLN A 169 22.01 -9.07 8.57
N GLN A 170 22.61 -9.59 7.50
CA GLN A 170 23.97 -9.25 7.07
C GLN A 170 24.06 -7.81 6.54
N ALA A 171 23.07 -7.38 5.75
CA ALA A 171 22.96 -6.01 5.25
C ALA A 171 22.81 -4.99 6.40
N LYS A 172 22.13 -5.36 7.49
CA LYS A 172 22.04 -4.55 8.72
C LYS A 172 23.34 -4.54 9.54
N ARG A 173 24.16 -5.60 9.48
CA ARG A 173 25.40 -5.73 10.25
C ARG A 173 26.57 -4.95 9.66
N VAL A 174 26.56 -4.69 8.36
CA VAL A 174 27.62 -3.93 7.68
C VAL A 174 26.95 -2.84 6.85
N GLU A 175 26.46 -1.78 7.50
CA GLU A 175 26.07 -0.59 6.75
C GLU A 175 27.34 0.02 6.14
N PRO A 176 27.50 -0.02 4.80
CA PRO A 176 28.71 0.47 4.17
C PRO A 176 28.81 1.97 4.39
N THR A 177 30.03 2.48 4.62
CA THR A 177 30.28 3.92 4.57
C THR A 177 29.88 4.46 3.20
N LEU A 178 29.38 5.70 3.14
CA LEU A 178 28.93 6.31 1.88
C LEU A 178 29.97 6.21 0.76
N SER A 179 31.24 6.47 1.05
CA SER A 179 32.33 6.41 0.06
C SER A 179 32.53 5.00 -0.52
N LEU A 180 32.48 3.96 0.33
CA LEU A 180 32.58 2.56 -0.12
C LEU A 180 31.36 2.18 -0.97
N TRP A 181 30.17 2.58 -0.53
CA TRP A 181 28.95 2.28 -1.25
C TRP A 181 28.92 2.96 -2.63
N LEU A 182 29.29 4.24 -2.70
CA LEU A 182 29.40 4.97 -3.97
C LEU A 182 30.41 4.31 -4.91
N ARG A 183 31.60 3.93 -4.42
CA ARG A 183 32.62 3.28 -5.24
C ARG A 183 32.10 1.97 -5.87
N ASN A 184 31.29 1.22 -5.15
CA ASN A 184 30.76 -0.06 -5.63
C ASN A 184 29.58 0.10 -6.60
N ASN A 185 28.81 1.19 -6.50
CA ASN A 185 27.54 1.35 -7.21
C ASN A 185 27.54 2.43 -8.30
N GLU A 186 28.49 3.37 -8.27
CA GLU A 186 28.63 4.45 -9.26
C GLU A 186 28.71 3.90 -10.70
N PRO A 187 29.54 2.89 -11.03
CA PRO A 187 29.65 2.41 -12.41
C PRO A 187 28.34 1.81 -12.93
N GLU A 188 27.62 1.09 -12.07
CA GLU A 188 26.32 0.51 -12.40
C GLU A 188 25.26 1.60 -12.60
N ALA A 189 25.24 2.59 -11.70
CA ALA A 189 24.32 3.72 -11.80
C ALA A 189 24.55 4.54 -13.06
N THR A 190 25.81 4.84 -13.40
CA THR A 190 26.20 5.57 -14.62
C THR A 190 25.81 4.78 -15.88
N LYS A 191 25.99 3.45 -15.89
CA LYS A 191 25.53 2.58 -16.97
C LYS A 191 24.00 2.55 -17.11
N LYS A 192 23.26 2.39 -16.00
CA LYS A 192 21.78 2.45 -16.00
C LYS A 192 21.29 3.82 -16.45
N HIS A 193 21.96 4.88 -16.02
CA HIS A 193 21.65 6.25 -16.41
C HIS A 193 21.81 6.44 -17.92
N SER A 194 22.95 6.04 -18.50
CA SER A 194 23.19 6.18 -19.94
C SER A 194 22.16 5.41 -20.78
N ILE A 195 21.77 4.21 -20.36
CA ILE A 195 20.70 3.42 -20.99
C ILE A 195 19.33 4.13 -20.87
N SER A 196 19.10 4.88 -19.79
CA SER A 196 17.85 5.61 -19.58
C SER A 196 17.74 6.93 -20.35
N LEU A 197 18.86 7.49 -20.84
CA LEU A 197 18.90 8.82 -21.48
C LEU A 197 17.87 9.00 -22.60
N PRO A 198 17.74 8.08 -23.59
CA PRO A 198 16.76 8.25 -24.66
C PRO A 198 15.32 8.35 -24.13
N ARG A 199 14.98 7.57 -23.09
CA ARG A 199 13.65 7.61 -22.46
C ARG A 199 13.43 8.91 -21.68
N ARG A 200 14.47 9.47 -21.05
CA ARG A 200 14.39 10.77 -20.35
C ARG A 200 14.17 11.91 -21.33
N ASP A 201 14.86 11.89 -22.46
CA ASP A 201 14.73 12.90 -23.50
C ASP A 201 13.36 12.81 -24.18
N GLU A 202 12.88 11.59 -24.47
CA GLU A 202 11.53 11.36 -24.95
C GLU A 202 10.46 11.83 -23.96
N LEU A 203 10.62 11.53 -22.66
CA LEU A 203 9.71 12.00 -21.62
C LEU A 203 9.63 13.53 -21.58
N LYS A 204 10.78 14.21 -21.64
CA LYS A 204 10.83 15.69 -21.68
C LYS A 204 10.21 16.24 -22.95
N ARG A 205 10.49 15.62 -24.10
CA ARG A 205 9.96 16.00 -25.42
C ARG A 205 8.44 15.88 -25.44
N LEU A 206 7.89 14.72 -25.07
CA LEU A 206 6.45 14.47 -25.01
C LEU A 206 5.76 15.40 -24.01
N LYS A 207 6.34 15.62 -22.83
CA LYS A 207 5.78 16.55 -21.85
C LYS A 207 5.66 17.96 -22.43
N LYS A 208 6.74 18.45 -23.06
CA LYS A 208 6.76 19.78 -23.69
C LYS A 208 5.76 19.87 -24.85
N GLU A 209 5.75 18.89 -25.74
CA GLU A 209 4.85 18.83 -26.90
C GLU A 209 3.38 18.86 -26.47
N LEU A 210 2.99 18.02 -25.51
CA LEU A 210 1.61 17.94 -25.02
C LEU A 210 1.20 19.23 -24.30
N CYS A 211 2.09 19.81 -23.48
CA CYS A 211 1.83 21.09 -22.83
C CYS A 211 1.62 22.21 -23.86
N GLN A 212 2.45 22.28 -24.90
CA GLN A 212 2.35 23.32 -25.93
C GLN A 212 1.12 23.13 -26.83
N LYS A 213 0.84 21.88 -27.23
CA LYS A 213 -0.25 21.57 -28.16
C LYS A 213 -1.64 21.82 -27.57
N PHE A 214 -1.81 21.60 -26.27
CA PHE A 214 -3.10 21.71 -25.58
C PHE A 214 -3.14 22.82 -24.53
N ASP A 215 -2.13 23.69 -24.52
CA ASP A 215 -2.01 24.81 -23.57
C ASP A 215 -2.21 24.35 -22.11
N LEU A 216 -1.53 23.26 -21.74
CA LEU A 216 -1.60 22.70 -20.39
C LEU A 216 -0.66 23.47 -19.46
N ALA A 217 -1.11 23.74 -18.25
CA ALA A 217 -0.29 24.41 -17.24
C ALA A 217 0.92 23.57 -16.81
N ASP A 218 0.72 22.26 -16.59
CA ASP A 218 1.80 21.31 -16.24
C ASP A 218 1.30 19.85 -16.38
N ILE A 219 2.25 18.90 -16.38
CA ILE A 219 1.98 17.46 -16.26
C ILE A 219 2.81 16.88 -15.12
N ARG A 220 2.14 16.21 -14.18
CA ARG A 220 2.71 15.70 -12.93
C ARG A 220 2.33 14.23 -12.69
N TRP A 221 2.98 13.64 -11.70
CA TRP A 221 2.78 12.26 -11.27
C TRP A 221 2.62 12.23 -9.76
N GLN A 222 1.60 11.54 -9.27
CA GLN A 222 1.40 11.34 -7.83
C GLN A 222 2.45 10.40 -7.25
N ARG A 223 2.78 9.32 -7.97
CA ARG A 223 3.74 8.30 -7.54
C ARG A 223 5.09 8.49 -8.21
N SER A 224 6.16 8.21 -7.47
CA SER A 224 7.54 8.20 -7.92
C SER A 224 7.86 6.97 -8.78
N TRP A 225 7.12 6.80 -9.89
CA TRP A 225 7.44 5.78 -10.89
C TRP A 225 8.75 6.12 -11.61
N GLY A 226 9.46 5.09 -12.08
CA GLY A 226 10.60 5.24 -12.97
C GLY A 226 10.25 5.89 -14.31
N VAL A 227 11.27 6.38 -15.02
CA VAL A 227 11.17 7.12 -16.28
C VAL A 227 10.37 6.33 -17.33
N THR A 228 10.58 5.02 -17.40
CA THR A 228 9.87 4.13 -18.36
C THR A 228 8.35 4.22 -18.20
N HIS A 229 7.84 4.09 -16.97
CA HIS A 229 6.40 4.14 -16.71
C HIS A 229 5.81 5.53 -17.01
N ARG A 230 6.52 6.60 -16.63
CA ARG A 230 6.11 7.98 -16.94
C ARG A 230 6.05 8.21 -18.45
N CYS A 231 7.01 7.66 -19.19
CA CYS A 231 7.05 7.75 -20.64
C CYS A 231 5.85 7.05 -21.27
N CYS A 232 5.53 5.81 -20.84
CA CYS A 232 4.37 5.08 -21.33
C CYS A 232 3.04 5.83 -21.09
N GLN A 233 2.92 6.51 -19.94
CA GLN A 233 1.74 7.33 -19.63
C GLN A 233 1.60 8.53 -20.57
N LEU A 234 2.69 9.26 -20.85
CA LEU A 234 2.66 10.35 -21.83
C LEU A 234 2.43 9.85 -23.25
N GLN A 235 3.00 8.71 -23.64
CA GLN A 235 2.74 8.09 -24.94
C GLN A 235 1.28 7.66 -25.07
N SER A 236 0.65 7.20 -23.98
CA SER A 236 -0.79 6.90 -23.97
C SER A 236 -1.61 8.17 -24.23
N LEU A 237 -1.33 9.26 -23.52
CA LEU A 237 -2.00 10.54 -23.71
C LEU A 237 -1.74 11.12 -25.12
N SER A 238 -0.51 11.00 -25.62
CA SER A 238 -0.13 11.41 -26.98
C SER A 238 -0.91 10.65 -28.04
N ARG A 239 -1.07 9.33 -27.89
CA ARG A 239 -1.88 8.51 -28.80
C ARG A 239 -3.35 8.94 -28.78
N LEU A 240 -3.92 9.18 -27.60
CA LEU A 240 -5.28 9.72 -27.49
C LEU A 240 -5.40 11.06 -28.22
N SER A 241 -4.41 11.93 -28.08
CA SER A 241 -4.36 13.23 -28.73
C SER A 241 -4.33 13.18 -30.27
N GLN A 242 -3.83 12.08 -30.84
CA GLN A 242 -3.78 11.85 -32.29
C GLN A 242 -5.10 11.27 -32.79
N GLN A 243 -5.75 10.43 -31.98
CA GLN A 243 -7.02 9.79 -32.33
C GLN A 243 -8.22 10.73 -32.18
N ASN A 244 -8.24 11.56 -31.14
CA ASN A 244 -9.33 12.47 -30.84
C ASN A 244 -8.79 13.79 -30.27
N PRO A 245 -8.30 14.71 -31.11
CA PRO A 245 -7.78 15.99 -30.66
C PRO A 245 -8.86 16.90 -30.05
N GLU A 246 -10.10 16.81 -30.53
CA GLU A 246 -11.21 17.63 -30.05
C GLU A 246 -11.56 17.34 -28.59
N ALA A 247 -11.43 16.08 -28.16
CA ALA A 247 -11.64 15.69 -26.77
C ALA A 247 -10.69 16.39 -25.79
N LEU A 248 -9.52 16.83 -26.24
CA LEU A 248 -8.51 17.46 -25.36
C LEU A 248 -8.65 18.99 -25.27
N ILE A 249 -9.56 19.62 -26.05
CA ILE A 249 -9.77 21.08 -26.01
C ILE A 249 -10.14 21.56 -24.60
N ASN A 250 -10.92 20.76 -23.87
CA ASN A 250 -11.35 21.09 -22.50
C ASN A 250 -10.22 21.05 -21.46
N LEU A 251 -9.04 20.54 -21.82
CA LEU A 251 -7.87 20.49 -20.92
C LEU A 251 -7.10 21.80 -20.85
N GLN A 252 -7.40 22.76 -21.71
CA GLN A 252 -6.71 24.05 -21.74
C GLN A 252 -6.65 24.70 -20.35
N GLY A 253 -5.45 25.15 -19.97
CA GLY A 253 -5.14 25.77 -18.68
C GLY A 253 -5.07 24.83 -17.48
N HIS A 254 -5.32 23.52 -17.65
CA HIS A 254 -5.28 22.57 -16.53
C HIS A 254 -3.87 21.99 -16.32
N THR A 255 -3.60 21.60 -15.08
CA THR A 255 -2.51 20.68 -14.75
C THR A 255 -3.03 19.25 -14.74
N ILE A 256 -2.36 18.36 -15.47
CA ILE A 256 -2.68 16.93 -15.49
C ILE A 256 -1.83 16.22 -14.43
N VAL A 257 -2.43 15.31 -13.67
CA VAL A 257 -1.72 14.45 -12.70
C VAL A 257 -2.08 13.00 -12.98
N PHE A 258 -1.07 12.16 -13.24
CA PHE A 258 -1.29 10.71 -13.31
C PHE A 258 -1.42 10.13 -11.90
N THR A 259 -2.55 9.47 -11.64
CA THR A 259 -2.93 8.91 -10.32
C THR A 259 -3.54 7.51 -10.47
N ASP A 260 -3.99 6.90 -9.38
CA ASP A 260 -4.70 5.63 -9.39
C ASP A 260 -6.16 5.72 -9.87
N GLN A 261 -6.76 6.91 -9.90
CA GLN A 261 -8.14 7.12 -10.33
C GLN A 261 -8.29 8.32 -11.29
N SER A 262 -9.31 8.31 -12.13
CA SER A 262 -9.64 9.45 -13.00
C SER A 262 -10.62 10.41 -12.35
N GLY A 263 -10.46 11.71 -12.58
CA GLY A 263 -11.33 12.74 -12.00
C GLY A 263 -10.69 14.12 -11.94
N MET A 264 -11.11 14.92 -10.98
CA MET A 264 -10.45 16.17 -10.61
C MET A 264 -10.20 16.15 -9.10
N ASN A 265 -9.00 16.54 -8.68
CA ASN A 265 -8.66 16.57 -7.26
C ASN A 265 -9.13 17.88 -6.58
N ALA A 266 -9.02 17.94 -5.26
CA ALA A 266 -9.35 19.12 -4.45
C ALA A 266 -8.56 20.40 -4.78
N SER A 267 -7.43 20.27 -5.50
CA SER A 267 -6.61 21.39 -5.98
C SER A 267 -7.05 21.89 -7.38
N GLY A 268 -7.99 21.21 -8.04
CA GLY A 268 -8.41 21.53 -9.41
C GLY A 268 -7.53 20.93 -10.50
N HIS A 269 -6.61 20.04 -10.17
CA HIS A 269 -5.83 19.29 -11.15
C HIS A 269 -6.65 18.14 -11.74
N VAL A 270 -6.50 17.91 -13.04
CA VAL A 270 -7.17 16.81 -13.76
C VAL A 270 -6.40 15.53 -13.51
N MET A 271 -7.05 14.56 -12.88
CA MET A 271 -6.46 13.26 -12.55
C MET A 271 -6.73 12.26 -13.67
N LEU A 272 -5.68 11.61 -14.16
CA LEU A 272 -5.77 10.51 -15.11
C LEU A 272 -5.37 9.21 -14.41
N GLY A 273 -6.33 8.28 -14.30
CA GLY A 273 -6.11 6.95 -13.75
C GLY A 273 -5.14 6.16 -14.63
N THR A 274 -4.06 5.63 -14.05
CA THR A 274 -3.03 4.89 -14.81
C THR A 274 -3.50 3.55 -15.35
N MET A 275 -4.63 3.03 -14.87
CA MET A 275 -5.25 1.79 -15.33
C MET A 275 -6.44 2.03 -16.27
N ASP A 276 -6.83 3.29 -16.47
CA ASP A 276 -8.00 3.64 -17.27
C ASP A 276 -7.69 3.62 -18.76
N VAL A 277 -8.71 3.29 -19.55
CA VAL A 277 -8.65 3.31 -21.01
C VAL A 277 -8.95 4.70 -21.56
N HIS A 278 -8.50 4.97 -22.78
CA HIS A 278 -8.72 6.26 -23.46
C HIS A 278 -10.17 6.73 -23.46
N HIS A 279 -11.14 5.82 -23.63
CA HIS A 279 -12.57 6.14 -23.57
C HIS A 279 -13.00 6.75 -22.23
N GLN A 280 -12.45 6.27 -21.11
CA GLN A 280 -12.75 6.82 -19.79
C GLN A 280 -12.16 8.22 -19.62
N TRP A 281 -10.95 8.46 -20.15
CA TRP A 281 -10.35 9.80 -20.16
C TRP A 281 -11.13 10.78 -21.03
N THR A 282 -11.60 10.37 -22.21
CA THR A 282 -12.46 11.19 -23.08
C THR A 282 -13.75 11.60 -22.36
N LYS A 283 -14.44 10.65 -21.72
CA LYS A 283 -15.63 10.95 -20.90
C LYS A 283 -15.33 11.89 -19.74
N LEU A 284 -14.14 11.82 -19.15
CA LEU A 284 -13.71 12.77 -18.13
C LEU A 284 -13.58 14.17 -18.74
N PHE A 285 -12.95 14.29 -19.91
CA PHE A 285 -12.73 15.57 -20.58
C PHE A 285 -14.03 16.26 -20.98
N GLU A 286 -15.02 15.50 -21.44
CA GLU A 286 -16.38 16.00 -21.70
C GLU A 286 -17.06 16.56 -20.43
N ARG A 287 -16.74 16.01 -19.26
CA ARG A 287 -17.31 16.44 -17.97
C ARG A 287 -16.53 17.56 -17.28
N LEU A 288 -15.38 17.98 -17.81
CA LEU A 288 -14.54 19.03 -17.20
C LEU A 288 -15.27 20.36 -16.98
N PRO A 289 -16.17 20.84 -17.86
CA PRO A 289 -16.94 22.05 -17.59
C PRO A 289 -17.74 21.98 -16.28
N SER A 290 -18.34 20.82 -15.97
CA SER A 290 -19.07 20.61 -14.71
C SER A 290 -18.12 20.61 -13.50
N TYR A 291 -16.94 20.03 -13.64
CA TYR A 291 -15.91 20.07 -12.59
C TYR A 291 -15.39 21.49 -12.34
N ARG A 292 -15.26 22.32 -13.38
CA ARG A 292 -14.88 23.74 -13.23
C ARG A 292 -15.91 24.51 -12.40
N SER A 293 -17.20 24.31 -12.68
CA SER A 293 -18.27 24.91 -11.87
C SER A 293 -18.21 24.45 -10.40
N LEU A 294 -17.95 23.16 -10.16
CA LEU A 294 -17.78 22.63 -8.80
C LEU A 294 -16.53 23.17 -8.12
N GLN A 295 -15.43 23.35 -8.85
CA GLN A 295 -14.20 23.97 -8.34
C GLN A 295 -14.46 25.40 -7.90
N GLN A 296 -15.15 26.20 -8.71
CA GLN A 296 -15.51 27.56 -8.36
C GLN A 296 -16.40 27.62 -7.10
N GLN A 297 -17.39 26.73 -7.01
CA GLN A 297 -18.22 26.60 -5.80
C GLN A 297 -17.40 26.19 -4.57
N THR A 298 -16.40 25.33 -4.75
CA THR A 298 -15.49 24.89 -3.69
C THR A 298 -14.64 26.04 -3.18
N GLU A 299 -14.11 26.90 -4.05
CA GLU A 299 -13.33 28.08 -3.65
C GLU A 299 -14.19 29.10 -2.90
N TRP A 300 -15.40 29.41 -3.39
CA TRP A 300 -16.33 30.27 -2.64
C TRP A 300 -16.69 29.72 -1.26
N LEU A 301 -16.83 28.40 -1.15
CA LEU A 301 -17.11 27.76 0.12
C LEU A 301 -15.91 27.84 1.08
N LYS A 302 -14.68 27.66 0.58
CA LYS A 302 -13.45 27.89 1.37
C LYS A 302 -13.36 29.32 1.87
N GLU A 303 -13.66 30.32 1.03
CA GLU A 303 -13.67 31.74 1.42
C GLU A 303 -14.71 32.02 2.51
N ARG A 304 -15.93 31.50 2.36
CA ARG A 304 -16.98 31.63 3.38
C ARG A 304 -16.57 31.03 4.72
N ILE A 305 -15.99 29.82 4.69
CA ILE A 305 -15.48 29.17 5.90
C ILE A 305 -14.32 29.98 6.50
N SER A 306 -13.40 30.50 5.68
CA SER A 306 -12.28 31.34 6.13
C SER A 306 -12.77 32.55 6.94
N LEU A 307 -13.82 33.25 6.47
CA LEU A 307 -14.41 34.36 7.20
C LEU A 307 -14.98 33.95 8.57
N LEU A 308 -15.63 32.79 8.65
CA LEU A 308 -16.14 32.24 9.92
C LEU A 308 -15.00 31.82 10.87
N LEU A 309 -13.83 31.49 10.33
CA LEU A 309 -12.63 31.08 11.07
C LEU A 309 -11.66 32.25 11.28
N GLY A 310 -12.14 33.48 11.32
CA GLY A 310 -11.31 34.64 11.63
C GLY A 310 -10.23 34.96 10.59
N GLY A 311 -10.46 34.58 9.33
CA GLY A 311 -9.59 34.86 8.18
C GLY A 311 -8.50 33.83 7.95
N ALA A 312 -8.56 32.68 8.61
CA ALA A 312 -7.62 31.58 8.40
C ALA A 312 -7.92 30.84 7.09
N GLN A 313 -6.88 30.58 6.29
CA GLN A 313 -7.03 29.99 4.97
C GLN A 313 -7.32 28.49 5.05
N VAL A 314 -8.43 28.06 4.46
CA VAL A 314 -8.77 26.64 4.34
C VAL A 314 -8.02 26.04 3.15
N ILE A 315 -7.04 25.20 3.43
CA ILE A 315 -6.16 24.58 2.43
C ILE A 315 -6.40 23.08 2.33
N HIS A 316 -6.04 22.51 1.18
CA HIS A 316 -5.89 21.08 0.99
C HIS A 316 -4.41 20.78 0.77
N VAL A 317 -3.82 19.93 1.61
CA VAL A 317 -2.39 19.60 1.51
C VAL A 317 -2.22 18.30 0.72
N GLU A 318 -2.01 18.44 -0.60
CA GLU A 318 -1.85 17.33 -1.54
C GLU A 318 -0.66 16.40 -1.20
N ARG A 319 0.36 16.93 -0.51
CA ARG A 319 1.58 16.18 -0.13
C ARG A 319 1.42 15.23 1.07
N LEU A 320 0.37 15.37 1.87
CA LEU A 320 0.24 14.67 3.17
C LEU A 320 -0.81 13.54 3.18
N GLY A 321 -1.37 13.17 2.02
CA GLY A 321 -2.44 12.15 1.99
C GLY A 321 -2.75 11.59 0.59
N PRO A 322 -3.72 10.65 0.52
CA PRO A 322 -4.23 10.18 -0.77
C PRO A 322 -4.88 11.33 -1.54
N VAL A 323 -4.80 11.29 -2.87
CA VAL A 323 -5.40 12.32 -3.71
C VAL A 323 -6.92 12.27 -3.55
N GLN A 324 -7.49 13.34 -3.03
CA GLN A 324 -8.92 13.44 -2.74
C GLN A 324 -9.70 14.02 -3.93
N PRO A 325 -10.76 13.35 -4.40
CA PRO A 325 -11.65 13.90 -5.42
C PRO A 325 -12.33 15.20 -4.96
N ILE A 326 -12.53 16.12 -5.89
CA ILE A 326 -13.12 17.44 -5.61
C ILE A 326 -14.54 17.35 -5.03
N ALA A 327 -15.34 16.36 -5.47
CA ALA A 327 -16.70 16.16 -4.95
C ALA A 327 -16.70 15.78 -3.47
N GLU A 328 -15.76 14.93 -3.04
CA GLU A 328 -15.60 14.54 -1.63
C GLU A 328 -15.09 15.71 -0.80
N HIS A 329 -14.15 16.49 -1.34
CA HIS A 329 -13.62 17.68 -0.69
C HIS A 329 -14.71 18.75 -0.51
N TYR A 330 -15.51 19.01 -1.54
CA TYR A 330 -16.67 19.91 -1.46
C TYR A 330 -17.68 19.44 -0.42
N SER A 331 -18.00 18.14 -0.41
CA SER A 331 -18.91 17.55 0.59
C SER A 331 -18.40 17.77 2.02
N THR A 332 -17.10 17.52 2.25
CA THR A 332 -16.40 17.73 3.52
C THR A 332 -16.51 19.18 3.98
N LEU A 333 -16.20 20.14 3.10
CA LEU A 333 -16.33 21.57 3.37
C LEU A 333 -17.78 21.97 3.65
N ASN A 334 -18.75 21.45 2.90
CA ASN A 334 -20.15 21.80 3.04
C ASN A 334 -20.73 21.29 4.36
N THR A 335 -20.38 20.07 4.77
CA THR A 335 -20.73 19.53 6.08
C THR A 335 -20.17 20.42 7.19
N PHE A 336 -18.89 20.78 7.10
CA PHE A 336 -18.26 21.63 8.10
C PHE A 336 -18.88 23.03 8.17
N HIS A 337 -19.13 23.66 7.02
CA HIS A 337 -19.82 24.94 6.94
C HIS A 337 -21.22 24.88 7.60
N LYS A 338 -22.00 23.83 7.31
CA LYS A 338 -23.31 23.61 7.96
C LYS A 338 -23.20 23.40 9.47
N THR A 339 -22.10 22.85 9.97
CA THR A 339 -21.85 22.73 11.41
C THR A 339 -21.54 24.08 12.07
N LEU A 340 -20.85 24.98 11.35
CA LEU A 340 -20.51 26.31 11.87
C LEU A 340 -21.69 27.30 11.84
N MET A 341 -22.59 27.19 10.86
CA MET A 341 -23.68 28.15 10.65
C MET A 341 -24.62 28.36 11.86
N PRO A 342 -25.10 27.32 12.57
CA PRO A 342 -26.04 27.50 13.68
C PRO A 342 -25.42 28.12 14.93
N ARG A 343 -24.10 27.99 15.10
CA ARG A 343 -23.35 28.44 16.27
C ARG A 343 -22.03 29.07 15.82
N CYS A 344 -22.16 30.21 15.13
CA CYS A 344 -21.01 30.96 14.63
C CYS A 344 -19.98 31.20 15.75
N LEU A 345 -18.71 31.02 15.39
CA LEU A 345 -17.61 31.33 16.28
C LEU A 345 -17.57 32.84 16.53
N ARG A 346 -17.34 33.26 17.78
CA ARG A 346 -17.14 34.67 18.13
C ARG A 346 -15.69 35.06 17.88
N LEU A 347 -15.27 34.99 16.63
CA LEU A 347 -13.94 35.36 16.17
C LEU A 347 -14.02 36.66 15.35
N HIS A 348 -13.06 37.55 15.56
CA HIS A 348 -12.91 38.69 14.67
C HIS A 348 -12.44 38.20 13.28
N PRO A 349 -12.99 38.68 12.15
CA PRO A 349 -12.71 38.17 10.79
C PRO A 349 -11.25 38.17 10.34
N ARG A 350 -10.36 38.84 11.09
CA ARG A 350 -8.90 38.89 10.82
C ARG A 350 -8.04 38.36 11.97
N SER A 351 -8.65 37.82 13.03
CA SER A 351 -7.91 37.38 14.23
C SER A 351 -6.91 36.25 13.98
N LEU A 352 -7.19 35.42 12.97
CA LEU A 352 -6.39 34.25 12.59
C LEU A 352 -5.83 34.39 11.16
N GLN A 353 -5.79 35.62 10.63
CA GLN A 353 -5.21 35.89 9.31
C GLN A 353 -3.74 35.43 9.27
N GLY A 354 -3.35 34.82 8.15
CA GLY A 354 -2.01 34.25 7.94
C GLY A 354 -1.84 32.83 8.49
N LEU A 355 -2.85 32.27 9.17
CA LEU A 355 -2.87 30.86 9.59
C LEU A 355 -3.60 30.01 8.55
N THR A 356 -3.28 28.71 8.54
CA THR A 356 -3.85 27.74 7.60
C THR A 356 -4.55 26.61 8.33
N ILE A 357 -5.58 26.06 7.69
CA ILE A 357 -6.48 25.07 8.25
C ILE A 357 -6.71 23.96 7.23
N THR A 358 -6.61 22.71 7.67
CA THR A 358 -6.99 21.52 6.94
C THR A 358 -8.17 20.84 7.63
N LEU A 359 -9.07 20.24 6.85
CA LEU A 359 -10.17 19.45 7.38
C LEU A 359 -9.83 17.97 7.31
N ASP A 360 -10.12 17.23 8.38
CA ASP A 360 -9.88 15.79 8.46
C ASP A 360 -11.15 15.07 8.96
N ASN A 361 -11.70 14.17 8.14
CA ASN A 361 -12.89 13.40 8.49
C ASN A 361 -12.62 12.25 9.48
N ASN A 362 -11.35 11.86 9.65
CA ASN A 362 -10.98 10.68 10.44
C ASN A 362 -10.70 11.01 11.92
N ARG A 363 -10.72 12.30 12.29
CA ARG A 363 -10.40 12.77 13.64
C ARG A 363 -11.65 13.25 14.37
N TYR A 364 -11.60 13.18 15.70
CA TYR A 364 -12.66 13.67 16.59
C TYR A 364 -12.28 14.95 17.33
N THR A 365 -10.99 15.26 17.42
CA THR A 365 -10.47 16.43 18.13
C THR A 365 -9.62 17.30 17.21
N PRO A 366 -9.73 18.64 17.33
CA PRO A 366 -8.85 19.54 16.62
C PRO A 366 -7.42 19.41 17.16
N SER A 367 -6.43 19.59 16.27
CA SER A 367 -5.02 19.48 16.62
C SER A 367 -4.18 20.46 15.81
N LEU A 368 -2.99 20.79 16.32
CA LEU A 368 -2.04 21.66 15.63
C LEU A 368 -0.91 20.80 15.03
N HIS A 369 -0.78 20.81 13.71
CA HIS A 369 0.27 20.08 13.01
C HIS A 369 1.65 20.66 13.33
N GLU A 370 2.72 19.86 13.16
CA GLU A 370 4.10 20.31 13.37
C GLU A 370 4.48 21.47 12.44
N MET A 371 3.93 21.49 11.22
CA MET A 371 4.09 22.58 10.24
C MET A 371 3.28 23.84 10.57
N GLY A 372 2.52 23.85 11.67
CA GLY A 372 1.78 25.02 12.15
C GLY A 372 0.39 25.25 11.53
N HIS A 373 -0.10 24.34 10.68
CA HIS A 373 -1.50 24.38 10.24
C HIS A 373 -2.41 23.64 11.23
N PHE A 374 -3.64 24.12 11.39
CA PHE A 374 -4.63 23.42 12.20
C PHE A 374 -5.27 22.28 11.42
N ILE A 375 -5.47 21.14 12.08
CA ILE A 375 -6.22 20.01 11.55
C ILE A 375 -7.54 19.96 12.32
N ILE A 376 -8.65 20.23 11.63
CA ILE A 376 -9.97 20.36 12.25
C ILE A 376 -10.90 19.23 11.77
N PRO A 377 -11.51 18.47 12.70
CA PRO A 377 -12.60 17.56 12.39
C PRO A 377 -13.78 18.25 11.72
N THR A 378 -14.39 17.62 10.72
CA THR A 378 -15.64 18.14 10.14
C THR A 378 -16.80 18.17 11.14
N ARG A 379 -16.77 17.29 12.14
CA ARG A 379 -17.72 17.24 13.24
C ARG A 379 -17.03 17.70 14.53
N CYS A 380 -17.12 18.99 14.82
CA CYS A 380 -16.57 19.57 16.04
C CYS A 380 -17.60 20.45 16.75
N ASP A 381 -17.44 20.60 18.06
CA ASP A 381 -18.25 21.52 18.86
C ASP A 381 -17.71 22.97 18.70
N PRO A 382 -18.50 23.93 18.17
CA PRO A 382 -17.99 25.26 17.84
C PRO A 382 -17.35 26.03 19.01
N PRO A 383 -17.90 26.05 20.24
CA PRO A 383 -17.25 26.70 21.38
C PRO A 383 -15.88 26.10 21.73
N LYS A 384 -15.75 24.77 21.70
CA LYS A 384 -14.44 24.10 21.92
C LYS A 384 -13.46 24.42 20.81
N LEU A 385 -13.94 24.46 19.56
CA LEU A 385 -13.11 24.85 18.42
C LEU A 385 -12.61 26.30 18.58
N GLN A 386 -13.50 27.22 18.98
CA GLN A 386 -13.12 28.63 19.19
C GLN A 386 -12.00 28.75 20.23
N ALA A 387 -12.16 28.14 21.39
CA ALA A 387 -11.17 28.18 22.46
C ALA A 387 -9.83 27.56 22.01
N PHE A 388 -9.88 26.43 21.29
CA PHE A 388 -8.70 25.79 20.73
C PHE A 388 -7.94 26.69 19.75
N LEU A 389 -8.64 27.29 18.77
CA LEU A 389 -8.02 28.18 17.78
C LEU A 389 -7.37 29.40 18.44
N GLN A 390 -8.05 30.02 19.41
CA GLN A 390 -7.53 31.21 20.10
C GLN A 390 -6.30 30.90 20.95
N SER A 391 -6.33 29.79 21.71
CA SER A 391 -5.22 29.38 22.57
C SER A 391 -3.96 28.99 21.80
N HIS A 392 -4.09 28.39 20.62
CA HIS A 392 -2.97 27.86 19.86
C HIS A 392 -2.54 28.77 18.68
N ALA A 393 -3.19 29.92 18.48
CA ALA A 393 -2.90 30.82 17.36
C ALA A 393 -1.45 31.31 17.34
N HIS A 394 -0.90 31.68 18.49
CA HIS A 394 0.48 32.15 18.59
C HIS A 394 1.49 31.04 18.25
N GLU A 395 1.28 29.84 18.81
CA GLU A 395 2.12 28.68 18.53
C GLU A 395 2.06 28.28 17.04
N ALA A 396 0.86 28.32 16.44
CA ALA A 396 0.68 28.05 15.01
C ALA A 396 1.52 29.00 14.14
N ARG A 397 1.51 30.31 14.44
CA ARG A 397 2.34 31.30 13.73
C ARG A 397 3.83 31.01 13.86
N GLN A 398 4.29 30.69 15.07
CA GLN A 398 5.69 30.35 15.30
C GLN A 398 6.13 29.11 14.52
N ARG A 399 5.30 28.05 14.53
CA ARG A 399 5.57 26.82 13.76
C ARG A 399 5.60 27.09 12.26
N MET A 400 4.63 27.83 11.73
CA MET A 400 4.59 28.20 10.30
C MET A 400 5.83 29.01 9.88
N HIS A 401 6.22 30.00 10.69
CA HIS A 401 7.43 30.78 10.43
C HIS A 401 8.68 29.91 10.39
N ARG A 402 8.83 29.01 11.37
CA ARG A 402 9.94 28.05 11.42
C ARG A 402 9.94 27.10 10.22
N THR A 403 8.78 26.60 9.79
CA THR A 403 8.67 25.75 8.60
C THR A 403 9.10 26.49 7.34
N ASN A 404 8.69 27.75 7.17
CA ASN A 404 9.09 28.58 6.04
C ASN A 404 10.61 28.84 6.03
N GLN A 405 11.20 29.11 7.20
CA GLN A 405 12.65 29.24 7.35
C GLN A 405 13.38 27.95 6.98
N LEU A 406 12.95 26.80 7.50
CA LEU A 406 13.54 25.50 7.18
C LEU A 406 13.41 25.17 5.69
N GLN A 407 12.31 25.54 5.03
CA GLN A 407 12.18 25.32 3.59
C GLN A 407 13.18 26.19 2.81
N ALA A 408 13.34 27.47 3.17
CA ALA A 408 14.32 28.35 2.53
C ALA A 408 15.77 27.87 2.76
N GLU A 409 16.09 27.41 3.97
CA GLU A 409 17.39 26.81 4.30
C GLU A 409 17.64 25.51 3.52
N GLU A 410 16.62 24.66 3.38
CA GLU A 410 16.69 23.44 2.58
C GLU A 410 16.99 23.76 1.12
N GLU A 411 16.25 24.68 0.52
CA GLU A 411 16.46 25.11 -0.87
C GLU A 411 17.88 25.66 -1.09
N ALA A 412 18.38 26.47 -0.15
CA ALA A 412 19.75 26.98 -0.18
C ALA A 412 20.79 25.87 -0.05
N ALA A 413 20.60 24.92 0.89
CA ALA A 413 21.50 23.80 1.11
C ALA A 413 21.55 22.84 -0.09
N VAL A 414 20.40 22.56 -0.70
CA VAL A 414 20.30 21.76 -1.93
C VAL A 414 21.05 22.44 -3.07
N LYS A 415 20.84 23.75 -3.27
CA LYS A 415 21.55 24.52 -4.30
C LYS A 415 23.08 24.50 -4.09
N ALA A 416 23.53 24.67 -2.85
CA ALA A 416 24.94 24.61 -2.50
C ALA A 416 25.55 23.22 -2.79
N CYS A 417 24.82 22.14 -2.47
CA CYS A 417 25.25 20.76 -2.79
C CYS A 417 25.33 20.51 -4.28
N LEU A 418 24.30 20.89 -5.05
CA LEU A 418 24.27 20.74 -6.51
C LEU A 418 25.51 21.38 -7.15
N GLN A 419 25.86 22.60 -6.72
CA GLN A 419 27.01 23.33 -7.25
C GLN A 419 28.35 22.74 -6.77
N SER A 420 28.52 22.56 -5.46
CA SER A 420 29.81 22.18 -4.87
C SER A 420 30.23 20.74 -5.20
N LEU A 421 29.26 19.84 -5.36
CA LEU A 421 29.48 18.43 -5.66
C LEU A 421 29.26 18.12 -7.15
N SER A 422 28.93 19.13 -7.97
CA SER A 422 28.65 18.98 -9.40
C SER A 422 27.61 17.89 -9.69
N LEU A 423 26.56 17.83 -8.87
CA LEU A 423 25.47 16.86 -9.04
C LEU A 423 24.58 17.26 -10.21
N ARG A 424 24.02 16.27 -10.90
CA ARG A 424 23.03 16.52 -11.97
C ARG A 424 21.64 16.78 -11.42
N SER A 425 21.27 16.11 -10.33
CA SER A 425 20.09 16.45 -9.54
C SER A 425 20.24 16.00 -8.09
N LEU A 426 19.52 16.68 -7.21
CA LEU A 426 19.39 16.32 -5.81
C LEU A 426 17.93 16.50 -5.42
N SER A 427 17.29 15.42 -4.99
CA SER A 427 15.90 15.41 -4.50
C SER A 427 15.81 14.63 -3.20
N LYS A 428 14.65 14.67 -2.54
CA LYS A 428 14.37 13.84 -1.36
C LYS A 428 13.06 13.08 -1.53
N GLU A 429 12.97 11.94 -0.87
CA GLU A 429 11.70 11.24 -0.69
C GLU A 429 10.77 12.03 0.27
N PRO A 430 9.43 11.93 0.12
CA PRO A 430 8.49 12.64 0.98
C PRO A 430 8.61 12.33 2.49
N SER A 431 9.15 11.17 2.84
CA SER A 431 9.39 10.76 4.24
C SER A 431 10.57 11.49 4.89
N VAL A 432 11.44 12.13 4.10
CA VAL A 432 12.60 12.87 4.62
C VAL A 432 12.19 14.31 4.90
N THR A 433 12.30 14.72 6.17
CA THR A 433 11.97 16.08 6.62
C THR A 433 12.97 17.12 6.11
N SER A 434 12.58 18.40 6.11
CA SER A 434 13.48 19.51 5.74
C SER A 434 14.73 19.56 6.62
N SER A 435 14.58 19.37 7.92
CA SER A 435 15.71 19.32 8.86
C SER A 435 16.70 18.19 8.54
N GLN A 436 16.19 17.00 8.22
CA GLN A 436 17.02 15.85 7.80
C GLN A 436 17.72 16.13 6.47
N MET A 437 17.02 16.74 5.51
CA MET A 437 17.60 17.12 4.22
C MET A 437 18.73 18.15 4.39
N ILE A 438 18.53 19.20 5.20
CA ILE A 438 19.56 20.21 5.49
C ILE A 438 20.78 19.56 6.14
N LEU A 439 20.57 18.69 7.13
CA LEU A 439 21.67 17.98 7.80
C LEU A 439 22.43 17.08 6.81
N CYS A 440 21.71 16.32 5.99
CA CYS A 440 22.28 15.49 4.94
C CYS A 440 23.13 16.33 3.98
N CYS A 441 22.60 17.44 3.45
CA CYS A 441 23.32 18.37 2.59
C CYS A 441 24.61 18.88 3.23
N LYS A 442 24.57 19.32 4.49
CA LYS A 442 25.78 19.76 5.23
C LYS A 442 26.83 18.65 5.29
N ARG A 443 26.42 17.43 5.60
CA ARG A 443 27.31 16.26 5.65
C ARG A 443 27.88 15.88 4.30
N LEU A 444 27.11 15.99 3.21
CA LEU A 444 27.61 15.77 1.84
C LEU A 444 28.68 16.80 1.48
N LEU A 445 28.49 18.07 1.87
CA LEU A 445 29.46 19.14 1.64
C LEU A 445 30.76 18.97 2.44
N GLU A 446 30.70 18.35 3.63
CA GLU A 446 31.88 17.98 4.42
C GLU A 446 32.66 16.82 3.77
N GLN A 447 31.94 15.82 3.23
CA GLN A 447 32.53 14.61 2.65
C GLN A 447 32.57 14.69 1.12
N ARG A 448 33.15 15.77 0.58
CA ARG A 448 33.27 15.96 -0.87
C ARG A 448 33.98 14.77 -1.50
N SER A 449 33.26 14.06 -2.37
CA SER A 449 33.80 12.90 -3.08
C SER A 449 33.74 13.17 -4.58
N PRO A 450 34.86 13.02 -5.32
CA PRO A 450 34.87 13.13 -6.78
C PRO A 450 33.90 12.15 -7.44
N LEU A 451 33.62 11.01 -6.81
CA LEU A 451 32.67 10.01 -7.29
C LEU A 451 31.24 10.53 -7.39
N MET A 452 30.91 11.67 -6.78
CA MET A 452 29.56 12.25 -6.85
C MET A 452 29.29 13.02 -8.14
N GLN A 453 30.32 13.39 -8.88
CA GLN A 453 30.18 14.27 -10.04
C GLN A 453 29.25 13.66 -11.11
N GLY A 454 28.27 14.45 -11.54
CA GLY A 454 27.33 14.06 -12.60
C GLY A 454 26.23 13.10 -12.16
N LEU A 455 26.17 12.69 -10.88
CA LEU A 455 25.16 11.77 -10.37
C LEU A 455 23.80 12.43 -10.12
N HIS A 456 22.76 11.62 -10.24
CA HIS A 456 21.41 11.92 -9.80
C HIS A 456 21.19 11.30 -8.41
N ILE A 457 21.05 12.12 -7.38
CA ILE A 457 20.92 11.65 -6.00
C ILE A 457 19.52 11.93 -5.47
N CYS A 458 18.92 10.92 -4.85
CA CYS A 458 17.70 11.00 -4.07
C CYS A 458 18.00 10.68 -2.59
N ILE A 459 17.66 11.59 -1.68
CA ILE A 459 17.81 11.35 -0.25
C ILE A 459 16.61 10.55 0.26
N SER A 460 16.87 9.40 0.87
CA SER A 460 15.91 8.40 1.32
C SER A 460 16.24 7.93 2.75
N HIS A 461 15.75 6.75 3.13
CA HIS A 461 16.12 6.04 4.38
C HIS A 461 16.98 4.79 4.13
N PHE A 462 17.37 4.52 2.89
CA PHE A 462 18.09 3.30 2.53
C PHE A 462 18.92 3.49 1.26
N TYR A 463 19.98 2.70 1.14
CA TYR A 463 20.78 2.65 -0.06
C TYR A 463 20.08 1.88 -1.18
N SER A 464 20.01 2.43 -2.39
CA SER A 464 19.51 1.73 -3.57
C SER A 464 19.99 2.37 -4.88
N VAL A 465 20.11 1.55 -5.93
CA VAL A 465 20.35 2.01 -7.30
C VAL A 465 19.08 1.79 -8.11
N MET A 466 18.41 2.88 -8.49
CA MET A 466 17.17 2.83 -9.26
C MET A 466 17.42 2.32 -10.67
N GLN A 467 16.37 1.78 -11.32
CA GLN A 467 16.46 1.25 -12.68
C GLN A 467 16.92 2.29 -13.71
N ASP A 468 16.64 3.57 -13.47
CA ASP A 468 17.01 4.69 -14.35
C ASP A 468 18.36 5.32 -13.99
N GLY A 469 19.13 4.71 -13.07
CA GLY A 469 20.46 5.17 -12.66
C GLY A 469 20.48 6.27 -11.58
N ASP A 470 19.33 6.60 -10.99
CA ASP A 470 19.28 7.49 -9.82
C ASP A 470 19.73 6.71 -8.57
N LEU A 471 20.52 7.36 -7.71
CA LEU A 471 21.04 6.76 -6.49
C LEU A 471 20.26 7.24 -5.27
N CYS A 472 19.70 6.30 -4.53
CA CYS A 472 19.08 6.58 -3.24
C CYS A 472 20.12 6.42 -2.13
N ILE A 473 20.30 7.45 -1.32
CA ILE A 473 21.18 7.42 -0.16
C ILE A 473 20.39 7.78 1.11
N PRO A 474 20.60 7.08 2.24
CA PRO A 474 19.97 7.46 3.50
C PRO A 474 20.42 8.86 3.90
N TRP A 475 19.58 9.64 4.59
CA TRP A 475 19.98 10.96 5.11
C TRP A 475 20.99 10.86 6.28
N ASP A 476 21.06 9.69 6.93
CA ASP A 476 21.77 9.44 8.19
C ASP A 476 22.88 8.37 8.12
N TRP A 477 23.54 8.19 6.97
CA TRP A 477 24.59 7.16 6.80
C TRP A 477 25.65 7.13 7.91
N LYS A 478 26.28 5.99 8.16
CA LYS A 478 27.39 5.94 9.11
C LYS A 478 28.64 6.61 8.53
N LYS A 479 29.23 7.54 9.29
CA LYS A 479 30.63 7.96 9.06
C LYS A 479 31.52 6.81 9.55
N LYS A 480 32.63 6.57 8.85
CA LYS A 480 33.66 5.64 9.35
C LYS A 480 34.09 6.18 10.72
N MET A 481 33.94 5.41 11.79
CA MET A 481 34.68 5.74 13.01
C MET A 481 36.15 5.62 12.63
N GLU A 482 36.91 6.70 12.77
CA GLU A 482 38.35 6.58 12.98
C GLU A 482 38.49 5.82 14.29
N SER A 483 38.61 4.50 14.19
CA SER A 483 38.94 3.65 15.31
C SER A 483 40.32 4.08 15.79
N ASP A 484 40.32 4.54 17.05
CA ASP A 484 41.44 4.76 17.94
C ASP A 484 42.77 4.18 17.43
N VAL A 485 43.66 5.10 17.07
CA VAL A 485 45.09 4.85 17.09
C VAL A 485 45.47 4.74 18.56
N PHE A 486 45.57 3.52 19.07
CA PHE A 486 46.42 3.18 20.21
C PHE A 486 47.05 1.80 20.00
#